data_AF-A0AAD9TSM4-F1
#
_entry.id   AF-A0AAD9TSM4-F1
#
_cell.length_a   1.000
_cell.length_b   1.000
_cell.length_c   1.000
_cell.angle_alpha   90.00
_cell.angle_beta   90.00
_cell.angle_gamma   90.00
#
_symmetry.space_group_name_H-M   'P 1'
#
loop_
_entity.id
_entity.type
_entity.pdbx_description
1 polymer ?
#
loop_
_entity_poly.entity_id
_entity_poly.type
_entity_poly.pdbx_seq_one_letter_code
_entity_poly.pdbx_strand_id
1 'polypeptide(L)'
;MDHLPCSHALAVARDRNMDFTSLCTDYYKRQTLIDMYSVPIMPVGHLSTWIVPSDITEMVVLNLISKGQVGHPRAGRHISSSERTTTQNCSRCGQPGHNSMRCCNPTLINEGPSRDVPEEYRGKYSIYYTVGQNKQMCPNRDSTVE
;
A
#
# COMPACT_ATOMS: atom_id res chain seq x y z
N MET A 1 -25.02 20.95 8.16
CA MET A 1 -24.19 21.82 9.02
C MET A 1 -23.40 20.87 9.88
N ASP A 2 -22.19 20.55 9.44
CA ASP A 2 -21.48 19.35 9.87
C ASP A 2 -20.79 19.61 11.20
N HIS A 3 -21.26 18.93 12.24
CA HIS A 3 -20.83 19.10 13.63
C HIS A 3 -19.55 18.32 13.98
N LEU A 4 -18.69 18.09 12.98
CA LEU A 4 -17.37 17.51 13.18
C LEU A 4 -16.35 18.63 13.37
N PRO A 5 -15.43 18.52 14.33
CA PRO A 5 -14.39 19.51 14.54
C PRO A 5 -13.49 19.59 13.30
N CYS A 6 -13.15 20.81 12.88
CA CYS A 6 -12.16 21.03 11.84
C CYS A 6 -10.76 20.62 12.32
N SER A 7 -9.80 20.48 11.40
CA SER A 7 -8.41 20.16 11.73
C SER A 7 -7.79 21.13 12.75
N HIS A 8 -8.15 22.42 12.68
CA HIS A 8 -7.69 23.42 13.65
C HIS A 8 -8.23 23.18 15.07
N ALA A 9 -9.51 22.84 15.20
CA ALA A 9 -10.11 22.54 16.49
C ALA A 9 -9.49 21.28 17.13
N LEU A 10 -9.21 20.25 16.32
CA LEU A 10 -8.46 19.06 16.74
C LEU A 10 -7.03 19.41 17.18
N ALA A 11 -6.32 20.28 16.48
CA ALA A 11 -4.97 20.69 16.87
C ALA A 11 -4.96 21.41 18.23
N VAL A 12 -5.85 22.37 18.44
CA VAL A 12 -5.96 23.10 19.71
C VAL A 12 -6.34 22.17 20.87
N ALA A 13 -7.28 21.25 20.63
CA ALA A 13 -7.68 20.28 21.64
C ALA A 13 -6.53 19.36 22.06
N ARG A 14 -5.69 18.96 21.11
CA ARG A 14 -4.48 18.19 21.39
C ARG A 14 -3.50 18.98 22.24
N ASP A 15 -3.24 20.24 21.89
CA ASP A 15 -2.33 21.11 22.63
C ASP A 15 -2.82 21.39 24.06
N ARG A 16 -4.14 21.36 24.27
CA ARG A 16 -4.78 21.58 25.57
C ARG A 16 -5.11 20.29 26.34
N ASN A 17 -4.71 19.12 25.84
CA ASN A 17 -5.09 17.81 26.41
C ASN A 17 -6.61 17.68 26.66
N MET A 18 -7.42 18.22 25.74
CA MET A 18 -8.87 18.11 25.78
C MET A 18 -9.33 16.80 25.13
N ASP A 19 -10.44 16.25 25.62
CA ASP A 19 -11.06 15.09 25.00
C ASP A 19 -11.74 15.48 23.67
N PHE A 20 -11.30 14.86 22.57
CA PHE A 20 -11.87 15.06 21.24
C PHE A 20 -13.36 14.70 21.16
N THR A 21 -13.82 13.74 21.98
CA THR A 21 -15.23 13.32 21.93
C THR A 21 -16.19 14.42 22.42
N SER A 22 -15.69 15.37 23.22
CA SER A 22 -16.46 16.52 23.70
C SER A 22 -16.69 17.59 22.61
N LEU A 23 -15.90 17.57 21.53
CA LEU A 23 -16.00 18.53 20.43
C LEU A 23 -16.98 18.09 19.34
N CYS A 24 -17.38 16.83 19.35
CA CYS A 24 -18.31 16.26 18.39
C CYS A 24 -19.72 16.28 18.96
N THR A 25 -20.73 16.54 18.13
CA THR A 25 -22.11 16.27 18.52
C THR A 25 -22.35 14.79 18.78
N ASP A 26 -23.36 14.50 19.60
CA ASP A 26 -23.75 13.14 19.97
C ASP A 26 -23.92 12.20 18.76
N TYR A 27 -24.42 12.71 17.64
CA TYR A 27 -24.58 11.94 16.39
C TYR A 27 -23.32 11.16 15.97
N TYR A 28 -22.13 11.72 16.20
CA TYR A 28 -20.85 11.10 15.82
C TYR A 28 -20.14 10.40 16.99
N LYS A 29 -20.77 10.31 18.16
CA LYS A 29 -20.20 9.54 19.28
C LYS A 29 -20.25 8.06 18.95
N ARG A 30 -19.24 7.33 19.42
CA ARG A 30 -19.12 5.89 19.22
C ARG A 30 -20.40 5.14 19.60
N GLN A 31 -21.01 5.47 20.74
CA GLN A 31 -22.21 4.80 21.21
C GLN A 31 -23.37 4.97 20.23
N THR A 32 -23.60 6.20 19.76
CA THR A 32 -24.64 6.50 18.77
C THR A 32 -24.42 5.79 17.44
N LEU A 33 -23.16 5.66 17.01
CA LEU A 33 -22.83 4.87 15.82
C LEU A 33 -23.11 3.38 16.06
N ILE A 34 -22.71 2.82 17.20
CA ILE A 34 -23.00 1.42 17.55
C ILE A 34 -24.50 1.17 17.55
N ASP A 35 -25.28 2.04 18.19
CA ASP A 35 -26.72 1.89 18.30
C ASP A 35 -27.41 1.98 16.93
N MET A 36 -26.98 2.92 16.08
CA MET A 36 -27.50 3.07 14.72
C MET A 36 -27.22 1.85 13.84
N TYR A 37 -26.04 1.24 13.98
CA TYR A 37 -25.65 0.03 13.25
C TYR A 37 -25.93 -1.27 14.01
N SER A 38 -26.61 -1.21 15.16
CA SER A 38 -26.95 -2.41 15.96
C SER A 38 -28.00 -3.29 15.28
N VAL A 39 -28.73 -2.72 14.31
CA VAL A 39 -29.72 -3.45 13.52
C VAL A 39 -29.01 -4.59 12.78
N PRO A 40 -29.46 -5.85 12.95
CA PRO A 40 -28.84 -6.97 12.29
C PRO A 40 -29.01 -6.84 10.77
N ILE A 41 -27.89 -6.88 10.04
CA ILE A 41 -27.91 -7.07 8.60
C ILE A 41 -28.28 -8.53 8.37
N MET A 42 -29.55 -8.76 8.00
CA MET A 42 -30.01 -10.10 7.65
C MET A 42 -29.28 -10.56 6.39
N PRO A 43 -28.65 -11.75 6.39
CA PRO A 43 -28.04 -12.26 5.17
C PRO A 43 -29.13 -12.42 4.12
N VAL A 44 -28.81 -12.02 2.89
CA VAL A 44 -29.68 -12.31 1.74
C VAL A 44 -29.79 -13.84 1.63
N GLY A 45 -31.02 -14.33 1.52
CA GLY A 45 -31.29 -15.76 1.38
C GLY A 45 -30.57 -16.36 0.17
N HIS A 46 -30.47 -17.70 0.14
CA HIS A 46 -29.88 -18.41 -0.99
C HIS A 46 -30.62 -18.06 -2.29
N LEU A 47 -29.91 -17.97 -3.42
CA LEU A 47 -30.50 -17.58 -4.72
C LEU A 47 -31.72 -18.44 -5.11
N SER A 48 -31.75 -19.71 -4.71
CA SER A 48 -32.91 -20.60 -4.95
C SER A 48 -34.18 -20.22 -4.19
N THR A 49 -34.08 -19.35 -3.18
CA THR A 49 -35.23 -18.84 -2.38
C THR A 49 -35.73 -17.49 -2.89
N TRP A 50 -35.05 -16.88 -3.86
CA TRP A 50 -35.51 -15.64 -4.47
C TRP A 50 -36.62 -15.90 -5.48
N ILE A 51 -37.74 -15.22 -5.27
CA ILE A 51 -38.80 -15.09 -6.27
C ILE A 51 -38.41 -13.91 -7.15
N VAL A 52 -37.96 -14.17 -8.37
CA VAL A 52 -37.67 -13.13 -9.35
C VAL A 52 -38.92 -12.92 -10.20
N PRO A 53 -39.55 -11.73 -10.16
CA PRO A 53 -40.68 -11.39 -11.03
C PRO A 53 -40.33 -11.52 -12.51
N SER A 54 -41.32 -11.90 -13.32
CA SER A 54 -41.18 -12.09 -14.77
C SER A 54 -40.59 -10.85 -15.46
N ASP A 55 -41.02 -9.66 -15.04
CA ASP A 55 -40.56 -8.38 -15.57
C ASP A 55 -39.04 -8.14 -15.39
N ILE A 56 -38.45 -8.73 -14.34
CA ILE A 56 -37.01 -8.64 -14.06
C ILE A 56 -36.25 -9.75 -14.79
N THR A 57 -36.83 -10.95 -14.93
CA THR A 57 -36.20 -12.04 -15.69
C THR A 57 -36.06 -11.73 -17.17
N GLU A 58 -36.97 -10.93 -17.73
CA GLU A 58 -36.95 -10.50 -19.13
C GLU A 58 -36.09 -9.24 -19.35
N MET A 59 -35.62 -8.61 -18.27
CA MET A 59 -34.83 -7.40 -18.34
C MET A 59 -33.40 -7.71 -18.83
N VAL A 60 -33.12 -7.36 -20.09
CA VAL A 60 -31.76 -7.40 -20.64
C VAL A 60 -30.97 -6.21 -20.07
N VAL A 61 -30.19 -6.45 -19.02
CA VAL A 61 -29.24 -5.47 -18.49
C VAL A 61 -28.07 -5.37 -19.46
N LEU A 62 -28.02 -4.29 -20.24
CA LEU A 62 -26.85 -3.98 -21.04
C LEU A 62 -25.68 -3.70 -20.10
N ASN A 63 -24.57 -4.42 -20.29
CA ASN A 63 -23.32 -4.06 -19.64
C ASN A 63 -23.03 -2.59 -19.98
N LEU A 64 -22.99 -1.74 -18.96
CA LEU A 64 -22.41 -0.41 -19.11
C LEU A 64 -21.01 -0.67 -19.65
N ILE A 65 -20.79 -0.30 -20.92
CA ILE A 65 -19.47 -0.38 -21.53
C ILE A 65 -18.61 0.59 -20.73
N SER A 66 -17.97 0.05 -19.70
CA SER A 66 -17.02 0.78 -18.87
C SER A 66 -15.86 1.08 -19.80
N LYS A 67 -15.78 2.34 -20.24
CA LYS A 67 -14.54 2.84 -20.82
C LYS A 67 -13.51 2.71 -19.71
N GLY A 68 -12.60 1.75 -19.85
CA GLY A 68 -11.47 1.62 -18.94
C GLY A 68 -10.82 2.99 -18.78
N GLN A 69 -10.41 3.33 -17.56
CA GLN A 69 -9.74 4.61 -17.33
C GLN A 69 -8.59 4.74 -18.33
N VAL A 70 -8.58 5.86 -19.06
CA VAL A 70 -7.46 6.21 -19.92
C VAL A 70 -6.23 6.22 -19.02
N GLY A 71 -5.29 5.31 -19.29
CA GLY A 71 -4.09 5.18 -18.47
C GLY A 71 -3.40 6.53 -18.31
N HIS A 72 -2.81 6.76 -17.14
CA HIS A 72 -2.12 8.01 -16.85
C HIS A 72 -0.98 8.23 -17.86
N PRO A 73 -0.96 9.34 -18.62
CA PRO A 73 0.13 9.63 -19.55
C PRO A 73 1.45 9.69 -18.79
N ARG A 74 2.39 8.81 -19.15
CA ARG A 74 3.74 8.82 -18.55
C ARG A 74 4.62 9.93 -19.13
N ALA A 75 4.32 10.40 -20.34
CA ALA A 75 5.07 11.44 -21.02
C ALA A 75 4.60 12.84 -20.57
N GLY A 76 5.56 13.71 -20.22
CA GLY A 76 5.27 15.11 -19.84
C GLY A 76 4.79 15.33 -18.40
N ARG A 77 4.83 14.31 -17.54
CA ARG A 77 4.49 14.47 -16.12
C ARG A 77 5.56 15.27 -15.38
N HIS A 78 5.14 16.28 -14.63
CA HIS A 78 5.97 16.97 -13.65
C HIS A 78 6.08 16.10 -12.38
N ILE A 79 7.29 15.63 -12.06
CA ILE A 79 7.57 14.82 -10.87
C ILE A 79 7.56 15.75 -9.66
N SER A 80 6.68 15.46 -8.68
CA SER A 80 6.61 16.24 -7.44
C SER A 80 7.82 15.97 -6.52
N SER A 81 8.18 16.90 -5.64
CA SER A 81 9.28 16.73 -4.67
C SER A 81 9.14 15.48 -3.78
N SER A 82 7.92 14.97 -3.60
CA SER A 82 7.62 13.76 -2.83
C SER A 82 7.76 12.45 -3.62
N GLU A 83 7.79 12.51 -4.95
CA GLU A 83 8.01 11.36 -5.82
C GLU A 83 9.50 11.00 -5.81
N ARG A 84 9.87 10.02 -5.01
CA ARG A 84 11.26 9.57 -4.90
C ARG A 84 11.66 8.83 -6.18
N THR A 85 12.59 9.39 -6.94
CA THR A 85 13.31 8.67 -8.02
C THR A 85 14.33 7.71 -7.41
N THR A 86 13.88 6.77 -6.58
CA THR A 86 14.77 5.72 -6.08
C THR A 86 14.93 4.69 -7.19
N THR A 87 16.15 4.53 -7.69
CA THR A 87 16.53 3.42 -8.55
C THR A 87 16.18 2.13 -7.84
N GLN A 88 15.19 1.41 -8.35
CA GLN A 88 14.81 0.12 -7.79
C GLN A 88 15.94 -0.87 -8.06
N ASN A 89 16.52 -1.39 -6.99
CA ASN A 89 17.53 -2.44 -7.04
C ASN A 89 16.84 -3.80 -7.23
N CYS A 90 17.49 -4.70 -7.96
CA CYS A 90 17.05 -6.08 -8.11
C CYS A 90 17.03 -6.77 -6.74
N SER A 91 15.88 -7.30 -6.31
CA SER A 91 15.77 -8.00 -5.02
C SER A 91 16.62 -9.28 -4.91
N ARG A 92 17.06 -9.83 -6.05
CA ARG A 92 17.90 -11.04 -6.11
C ARG A 92 19.37 -10.71 -5.91
N CYS A 93 19.92 -9.76 -6.67
CA CYS A 93 21.36 -9.45 -6.68
C CYS A 93 21.71 -8.07 -6.10
N GLY A 94 20.73 -7.27 -5.69
CA GLY A 94 20.93 -5.93 -5.16
C GLY A 94 21.37 -4.87 -6.18
N GLN A 95 21.58 -5.22 -7.45
CA GLN A 95 22.06 -4.28 -8.47
C GLN A 95 20.91 -3.56 -9.18
N PRO A 96 21.02 -2.25 -9.48
CA PRO A 96 20.02 -1.52 -10.24
C PRO A 96 20.03 -1.89 -11.73
N GLY A 97 19.00 -1.48 -12.47
CA GLY A 97 18.94 -1.60 -13.94
C GLY A 97 18.20 -2.81 -14.49
N HIS A 98 17.79 -3.76 -13.65
CA HIS A 98 16.96 -4.90 -14.07
C HIS A 98 16.07 -5.41 -12.92
N ASN A 99 15.05 -6.20 -13.28
CA ASN A 99 14.14 -6.84 -12.32
C ASN A 99 14.68 -8.22 -11.91
N SER A 100 14.40 -8.67 -10.67
CA SER A 100 14.71 -10.02 -10.17
C SER A 100 14.22 -11.15 -11.07
N MET A 101 13.10 -10.96 -11.76
CA MET A 101 12.58 -11.90 -12.76
C MET A 101 13.52 -12.13 -13.95
N ARG A 102 14.26 -11.10 -14.36
CA ARG A 102 15.23 -11.16 -15.47
C ARG A 102 16.67 -11.27 -14.97
N CYS A 103 16.85 -11.50 -13.67
CA CYS A 103 18.15 -11.57 -13.04
C CYS A 103 18.74 -12.98 -13.17
N CYS A 104 19.88 -13.08 -13.85
CA CYS A 104 20.67 -14.31 -13.95
C CYS A 104 21.66 -14.50 -12.79
N ASN A 105 21.84 -13.49 -11.93
CA ASN A 105 22.75 -13.59 -10.80
C ASN A 105 22.15 -14.41 -9.65
N PRO A 106 22.99 -15.08 -8.83
CA PRO A 106 22.53 -15.76 -7.64
C PRO A 106 21.87 -14.79 -6.67
N THR A 107 20.97 -15.32 -5.83
CA THR A 107 20.44 -14.57 -4.68
C THR A 107 21.60 -14.14 -3.79
N LEU A 108 21.60 -12.89 -3.34
CA LEU A 108 22.47 -12.46 -2.26
C LEU A 108 22.14 -13.29 -1.02
N ILE A 109 22.96 -14.31 -0.76
CA ILE A 109 22.97 -14.99 0.52
C ILE A 109 23.76 -14.07 1.43
N ASN A 110 23.06 -13.33 2.28
CA ASN A 110 23.71 -12.66 3.39
C ASN A 110 24.12 -13.76 4.37
N GLU A 111 25.33 -14.29 4.21
CA GLU A 111 26.00 -15.07 5.26
C GLU A 111 26.14 -14.11 6.46
N GLY A 112 25.16 -14.12 7.36
CA GLY A 112 25.16 -13.27 8.54
C GLY A 112 26.35 -13.62 9.44
N PRO A 113 26.96 -12.64 10.13
CA PRO A 113 28.11 -12.94 10.98
C PRO A 113 27.70 -13.87 12.13
N SER A 114 28.64 -14.75 12.53
CA SER A 114 28.50 -15.66 13.69
C SER A 114 27.99 -14.91 14.93
N ARG A 115 27.13 -15.57 15.72
CA ARG A 115 26.29 -14.97 16.78
C ARG A 115 27.03 -14.43 18.01
N ASP A 116 28.35 -14.45 18.02
CA ASP A 116 29.15 -14.02 19.16
C ASP A 116 29.68 -12.59 18.94
N VAL A 117 28.82 -11.59 19.14
CA VAL A 117 29.21 -10.18 19.17
C VAL A 117 29.02 -9.62 20.59
N PRO A 118 30.08 -9.13 21.26
CA PRO A 118 29.97 -8.50 22.56
C PRO A 118 29.01 -7.29 22.55
N GLU A 119 28.15 -7.21 23.58
CA GLU A 119 27.03 -6.25 23.71
C GLU A 119 27.44 -4.78 23.47
N GLU A 120 28.70 -4.43 23.76
CA GLU A 120 29.23 -3.07 23.64
C GLU A 120 29.32 -2.53 22.20
N TYR A 121 29.20 -3.40 21.18
CA TYR A 121 29.24 -3.01 19.76
C TYR A 121 27.88 -3.02 19.08
N ARG A 122 26.80 -3.25 19.83
CA ARG A 122 25.42 -3.26 19.34
C ARG A 122 25.03 -1.87 18.84
N GLY A 123 24.92 -1.72 17.52
CA GLY A 123 24.55 -0.46 16.85
C GLY A 123 25.61 0.15 15.94
N LYS A 124 26.86 -0.37 15.94
CA LYS A 124 27.92 0.11 15.03
C LYS A 124 28.03 -0.71 13.74
N TYR A 125 27.34 -1.86 13.66
CA TYR A 125 27.57 -2.93 12.66
C TYR A 125 27.22 -2.62 11.19
N SER A 126 26.66 -1.46 10.86
CA SER A 126 26.17 -1.20 9.50
C SER A 126 27.18 -0.51 8.57
N ILE A 127 28.20 0.18 9.10
CA ILE A 127 29.02 1.10 8.28
C ILE A 127 30.27 0.45 7.67
N TYR A 128 30.73 -0.69 8.19
CA TYR A 128 31.99 -1.31 7.74
C TYR A 128 31.81 -2.32 6.58
N TYR A 129 30.60 -2.80 6.31
CA TYR A 129 30.37 -3.81 5.26
C TYR A 129 30.14 -3.25 3.86
N THR A 130 30.14 -1.93 3.68
CA THR A 130 30.12 -1.31 2.34
C THR A 130 31.49 -1.27 1.69
N VAL A 131 32.55 -1.70 2.40
CA VAL A 131 33.91 -1.77 1.85
C VAL A 131 34.18 -3.19 1.39
N GLY A 132 33.97 -3.43 0.09
CA GLY A 132 34.53 -4.58 -0.59
C GLY A 132 33.51 -5.61 -1.06
N GLN A 133 32.65 -5.26 -2.01
CA GLN A 133 32.20 -6.24 -3.00
C GLN A 133 32.36 -5.64 -4.41
N ASN A 134 33.15 -6.35 -5.20
CA ASN A 134 33.57 -6.03 -6.57
C ASN A 134 32.34 -5.67 -7.42
N LYS A 135 32.33 -4.46 -8.02
CA LYS A 135 31.28 -3.99 -8.92
C LYS A 135 31.37 -4.70 -10.29
N GLN A 136 31.30 -6.02 -10.32
CA GLN A 136 31.09 -6.72 -11.58
C GLN A 136 29.64 -6.48 -12.01
N MET A 137 29.50 -5.70 -13.09
CA MET A 137 28.24 -5.49 -13.77
C MET A 137 27.59 -6.84 -14.07
N CYS A 138 26.29 -6.95 -13.81
CA CYS A 138 25.52 -8.12 -14.21
C CYS A 138 25.59 -8.20 -15.75
N PRO A 139 26.01 -9.32 -16.36
CA PRO A 139 25.96 -9.43 -17.81
C PRO A 139 24.50 -9.28 -18.23
N ASN A 140 24.22 -8.29 -19.08
CA ASN A 140 22.95 -8.26 -19.80
C ASN A 140 22.91 -9.53 -20.64
N ARG A 141 21.81 -10.28 -20.56
CA ARG A 141 21.56 -11.37 -21.50
C ARG A 141 21.14 -10.71 -22.81
N ASP A 142 22.12 -10.15 -23.52
CA ASP A 142 21.91 -9.59 -24.86
C ASP A 142 21.34 -10.71 -25.73
N SER A 143 20.18 -10.40 -26.28
CA SER A 143 19.44 -11.27 -27.17
C SER A 143 20.16 -11.31 -28.51
N THR A 144 21.09 -12.24 -28.67
CA THR A 144 21.61 -12.65 -29.98
C THR A 144 22.21 -14.03 -29.81
N VAL A 145 21.55 -15.06 -30.36
CA VAL A 145 22.17 -16.12 -31.16
C VAL A 145 21.09 -16.66 -32.10
N GLU A 146 21.37 -16.49 -33.40
CA GLU A 146 20.92 -17.23 -34.61
C GLU A 146 19.43 -17.31 -34.97
#